data_AF-A0A7W8VFI7-F1
#
_entry.id   AF-A0A7W8VFI7-F1
#
_cell.length_a   1.000
_cell.length_b   1.000
_cell.length_c   1.000
_cell.angle_alpha   90.00
_cell.angle_beta   90.00
_cell.angle_gamma   90.00
#
_symmetry.space_group_name_H-M   'P 1'
#
loop_
_entity.id
_entity.type
_entity.pdbx_description
1 polymer ?
#
loop_
_entity_poly.entity_id
_entity_poly.type
_entity_poly.pdbx_seq_one_letter_code
_entity_poly.pdbx_strand_id
1 'polypeptide(L)'
;MSDFKSSDEAMRKGKDAMETAHSTCNGIYTRVDATRDLLGGNWQGGAAMRYDTALVKWLEELRLITNDMNNMIGMLGGTERSFNAMEDENMVTADWSSALNPNQRDVAAGR
;
A
#
# COMPACT_ATOMS: atom_id res chain seq x y z
N MET A 1 -20.31 8.72 -9.48
CA MET A 1 -19.90 9.12 -8.11
C MET A 1 -19.85 7.94 -7.13
N SER A 2 -20.72 6.92 -7.24
CA SER A 2 -20.65 5.69 -6.41
C SER A 2 -19.37 4.85 -6.64
N ASP A 3 -18.97 4.68 -7.90
CA ASP A 3 -17.82 3.81 -8.24
C ASP A 3 -16.47 4.36 -7.76
N PHE A 4 -16.32 5.69 -7.71
CA PHE A 4 -15.12 6.35 -7.19
C PHE A 4 -14.94 6.14 -5.68
N LYS A 5 -16.01 6.32 -4.90
CA LYS A 5 -15.99 6.04 -3.45
C LYS A 5 -15.66 4.57 -3.16
N SER A 6 -16.19 3.66 -3.96
CA SER A 6 -15.85 2.23 -3.84
C SER A 6 -14.38 1.94 -4.18
N SER A 7 -13.82 2.63 -5.18
CA SER A 7 -12.41 2.48 -5.57
C SER A 7 -11.49 3.03 -4.49
N ASP A 8 -11.77 4.23 -3.98
CA ASP A 8 -11.00 4.90 -2.92
C ASP A 8 -10.97 4.06 -1.63
N GLU A 9 -12.13 3.55 -1.20
CA GLU A 9 -12.23 2.65 -0.06
C GLU A 9 -11.41 1.36 -0.26
N ALA A 10 -11.40 0.80 -1.47
CA ALA A 10 -10.60 -0.38 -1.79
C ALA A 10 -9.09 -0.08 -1.76
N MET A 11 -8.66 1.09 -2.27
CA MET A 11 -7.26 1.53 -2.23
C MET A 11 -6.78 1.67 -0.78
N ARG A 12 -7.58 2.30 0.06
CA ARG A 12 -7.29 2.49 1.49
C ARG A 12 -7.21 1.17 2.25
N LYS A 13 -8.18 0.27 2.05
CA LYS A 13 -8.14 -1.09 2.64
C LYS A 13 -6.90 -1.87 2.19
N GLY A 14 -6.53 -1.77 0.92
CA GLY A 14 -5.32 -2.39 0.39
C GLY A 14 -4.06 -1.86 1.05
N LYS A 15 -3.98 -0.53 1.24
CA LYS A 15 -2.87 0.13 1.93
C LYS A 15 -2.77 -0.32 3.40
N ASP A 16 -3.87 -0.29 4.15
CA ASP A 16 -3.90 -0.69 5.56
C ASP A 16 -3.50 -2.17 5.75
N ALA A 17 -3.96 -3.03 4.83
CA ALA A 17 -3.58 -4.45 4.81
C ALA A 17 -2.07 -4.63 4.56
N MET A 18 -1.50 -3.86 3.62
CA MET A 18 -0.07 -3.90 3.32
C MET A 18 0.78 -3.35 4.48
N GLU A 19 0.34 -2.27 5.14
CA GLU A 19 1.01 -1.74 6.34
C GLU A 19 1.02 -2.76 7.48
N THR A 20 -0.10 -3.47 7.68
CA THR A 20 -0.22 -4.54 8.67
C THR A 20 0.69 -5.73 8.34
N ALA A 21 0.70 -6.16 7.07
CA ALA A 21 1.57 -7.24 6.60
C ALA A 21 3.05 -6.88 6.77
N HIS A 22 3.44 -5.67 6.36
CA HIS A 22 4.80 -5.15 6.50
C HIS A 22 5.26 -5.13 7.96
N SER A 23 4.43 -4.61 8.87
CA SER A 23 4.71 -4.61 10.31
C SER A 23 4.89 -6.03 10.86
N THR A 24 4.03 -6.96 10.44
CA THR A 24 4.09 -8.38 10.83
C THR A 24 5.39 -9.03 10.35
N CYS A 25 5.76 -8.83 9.09
CA CYS A 25 7.00 -9.33 8.52
C CYS A 25 8.24 -8.79 9.24
N ASN A 26 8.28 -7.50 9.58
CA ASN A 26 9.37 -6.91 10.35
C ASN A 26 9.47 -7.50 11.77
N GLY A 27 8.33 -7.79 12.40
CA GLY A 27 8.29 -8.48 13.69
C GLY A 27 8.84 -9.90 13.60
N ILE A 28 8.52 -10.63 12.53
CA ILE A 28 9.04 -11.97 12.26
C ILE A 28 10.55 -11.93 11.99
N TYR A 29 11.02 -11.00 11.15
CA TYR A 29 12.43 -10.78 10.85
C TYR A 29 13.23 -10.63 12.14
N THR A 30 12.84 -9.68 13.00
CA THR A 30 13.55 -9.37 14.25
C THR A 30 13.64 -10.59 15.17
N ARG A 31 12.56 -11.38 15.27
CA ARG A 31 12.54 -12.59 16.11
C ARG A 31 13.45 -13.70 15.59
N VAL A 32 13.46 -13.91 14.27
CA VAL A 32 14.30 -14.95 13.67
C VAL A 32 15.77 -14.55 13.70
N ASP A 33 16.08 -13.28 13.45
CA ASP A 33 17.45 -12.75 13.56
C ASP A 33 17.99 -12.89 15.01
N ALA A 34 17.20 -12.53 16.02
CA ALA A 34 17.57 -12.74 17.42
C ALA A 34 17.74 -14.24 17.78
N THR A 35 16.91 -15.12 17.21
CA THR A 35 17.02 -16.58 17.42
C THR A 35 18.28 -17.13 16.75
N ARG A 36 18.65 -16.64 15.55
CA ARG A 36 19.90 -16.98 14.89
C ARG A 36 21.08 -16.66 15.78
N ASP A 37 21.14 -15.44 16.31
CA ASP A 37 22.26 -14.97 17.12
C ASP A 37 22.40 -15.81 18.40
N LEU A 38 21.28 -16.20 19.02
CA LEU A 38 21.27 -17.12 20.17
C LEU A 38 21.83 -18.50 19.81
N LEU A 39 21.45 -19.05 18.66
CA LEU A 39 21.91 -20.36 18.20
C LEU A 39 23.39 -20.34 17.78
N GLY A 40 23.83 -19.28 17.09
CA GLY A 40 25.19 -19.14 16.58
C GLY A 40 26.27 -19.08 17.67
N GLY A 41 25.94 -18.59 18.87
CA GLY A 41 26.86 -18.54 20.00
C GLY A 41 27.30 -19.92 20.51
N ASN A 42 26.45 -20.95 20.39
CA ASN A 42 26.67 -22.26 21.01
C ASN A 42 26.68 -23.43 20.01
N TRP A 43 26.17 -23.23 18.79
CA TRP A 43 26.06 -24.29 17.79
C TRP A 43 27.15 -24.13 16.72
N GLN A 44 28.13 -25.03 16.73
CA GLN A 44 29.25 -25.04 15.79
C GLN A 44 29.29 -26.33 14.96
N GLY A 45 29.95 -26.27 13.80
CA GLY A 45 30.16 -27.41 12.90
C GLY A 45 29.48 -27.25 11.53
N GLY A 46 29.65 -28.26 10.66
CA GLY A 46 29.18 -28.19 9.27
C GLY A 46 27.66 -28.04 9.11
N ALA A 47 26.86 -28.57 10.06
CA ALA A 47 25.42 -28.39 10.06
C ALA A 47 25.01 -26.95 10.42
N ALA A 48 25.69 -26.34 11.40
CA ALA A 48 25.45 -24.95 11.80
C ALA A 48 25.73 -23.98 10.64
N MET A 49 26.82 -24.20 9.89
CA MET A 49 27.16 -23.37 8.72
C MET A 49 26.09 -23.44 7.61
N ARG A 50 25.54 -24.63 7.36
CA ARG A 50 24.45 -24.80 6.36
C ARG A 50 23.16 -24.11 6.82
N TYR A 51 22.84 -24.23 8.11
CA TYR A 51 21.69 -23.54 8.69
C TYR A 51 21.84 -22.02 8.59
N ASP A 52 22.99 -21.48 8.97
CA ASP A 52 23.30 -20.06 8.88
C ASP A 52 23.15 -19.54 7.45
N THR A 53 23.72 -20.25 6.47
CA THR A 53 23.56 -19.89 5.04
C THR A 53 22.10 -19.88 4.60
N ALA A 54 21.31 -20.89 5.00
CA ALA A 54 19.90 -20.96 4.64
C ALA A 54 19.10 -19.82 5.30
N LEU A 55 19.46 -19.46 6.53
CA LEU A 55 18.76 -18.45 7.30
C LEU A 55 19.09 -17.03 6.83
N VAL A 56 20.34 -16.76 6.44
CA VAL A 56 20.72 -15.51 5.76
C VAL A 56 19.91 -15.31 4.49
N LYS A 57 19.81 -16.33 3.63
CA LYS A 57 18.98 -16.27 2.42
C LYS A 57 17.52 -15.98 2.73
N TRP A 58 16.96 -16.68 3.72
CA TRP A 58 15.58 -16.44 4.13
C TRP A 58 15.35 -15.01 4.65
N LEU A 59 16.29 -14.45 5.42
CA LEU A 59 16.24 -13.06 5.88
C LEU A 59 16.35 -12.06 4.72
N GLU A 60 17.19 -12.33 3.72
CA GLU A 60 17.30 -11.50 2.51
C GLU A 60 16.00 -11.51 1.70
N GLU A 61 15.42 -12.68 1.44
CA GLU A 61 14.13 -12.80 0.73
C GLU A 61 13.01 -12.07 1.49
N LEU A 62 12.95 -12.21 2.82
CA LEU A 62 11.97 -11.49 3.64
C LEU A 62 12.14 -9.97 3.52
N ARG A 63 13.39 -9.49 3.45
CA ARG A 63 13.69 -8.07 3.25
C ARG A 63 13.27 -7.58 1.86
N LEU A 64 13.42 -8.40 0.82
CA LEU A 64 12.93 -8.05 -0.53
C LEU A 64 11.40 -7.91 -0.53
N ILE A 65 10.71 -8.87 0.10
CA ILE A 65 9.25 -8.84 0.23
C ILE A 65 8.78 -7.59 0.99
N THR A 66 9.43 -7.20 2.09
CA THR A 66 9.03 -6.00 2.84
C THR A 66 9.32 -4.71 2.07
N ASN A 67 10.39 -4.66 1.27
CA ASN A 67 10.64 -3.53 0.37
C ASN A 67 9.54 -3.42 -0.70
N ASP A 68 9.13 -4.54 -1.29
CA ASP A 68 8.05 -4.56 -2.29
C ASP A 68 6.71 -4.12 -1.69
N MET A 69 6.41 -4.52 -0.44
CA MET A 69 5.25 -4.01 0.30
C MET A 69 5.30 -2.49 0.47
N ASN A 70 6.45 -1.92 0.85
CA ASN A 70 6.61 -0.47 0.97
C ASN A 70 6.40 0.25 -0.36
N ASN A 71 6.90 -0.30 -1.46
CA ASN A 71 6.66 0.23 -2.80
C ASN A 71 5.17 0.23 -3.14
N MET A 72 4.46 -0.86 -2.82
CA MET A 72 3.02 -0.97 -3.07
C MET A 72 2.20 -0.01 -2.21
N ILE A 73 2.55 0.18 -0.93
CA ILE A 73 1.95 1.20 -0.06
C ILE A 73 2.11 2.60 -0.69
N GLY A 74 3.29 2.91 -1.21
CA GLY A 74 3.58 4.16 -1.91
C GLY A 74 2.72 4.34 -3.17
N MET A 75 2.59 3.30 -3.99
CA MET A 75 1.74 3.32 -5.19
C MET A 75 0.27 3.53 -4.84
N LEU A 76 -0.25 2.80 -3.85
CA LEU A 76 -1.65 2.89 -3.44
C LEU A 76 -1.96 4.29 -2.89
N GLY A 77 -1.13 4.82 -1.99
CA GLY A 77 -1.31 6.17 -1.46
C GLY A 77 -1.06 7.29 -2.49
N GLY A 78 -0.19 7.06 -3.48
CA GLY A 78 -0.02 7.98 -4.61
C GLY A 78 -1.26 8.03 -5.52
N THR A 79 -1.85 6.88 -5.79
CA THR A 79 -3.05 6.75 -6.64
C THR A 79 -4.27 7.36 -5.96
N GLU A 80 -4.46 7.12 -4.65
CA GLU A 80 -5.51 7.77 -3.83
C GLU A 80 -5.45 9.30 -3.96
N ARG A 81 -4.27 9.89 -3.77
CA ARG A 81 -4.06 11.35 -3.93
C ARG A 81 -4.38 11.85 -5.33
N SER A 82 -4.01 11.08 -6.36
CA SER A 82 -4.29 11.44 -7.75
C SER A 82 -5.79 11.41 -8.05
N PHE A 83 -6.52 10.43 -7.51
CA PHE A 83 -7.97 10.36 -7.66
C PHE A 83 -8.66 11.56 -7.00
N ASN A 84 -8.27 11.89 -5.77
CA ASN A 84 -8.83 13.04 -5.05
C ASN A 84 -8.56 14.36 -5.78
N ALA A 85 -7.35 14.57 -6.28
CA ALA A 85 -7.02 15.78 -7.06
C ALA A 85 -7.86 15.89 -8.35
N MET A 86 -8.08 14.76 -9.04
CA MET A 86 -8.90 14.74 -10.26
C MET A 86 -10.40 14.95 -9.94
N GLU A 87 -10.88 14.49 -8.79
CA GLU A 87 -12.25 14.78 -8.33
C GLU A 87 -12.43 16.27 -8.01
N ASP A 88 -11.48 16.87 -7.29
CA ASP A 88 -11.52 18.29 -6.95
C ASP A 88 -11.54 19.19 -8.21
N GLU A 89 -10.68 18.89 -9.20
CA GLU A 89 -10.64 19.65 -10.45
C GLU A 89 -11.94 19.53 -11.26
N ASN A 90 -12.51 18.31 -11.33
CA ASN A 90 -13.78 18.08 -12.01
C ASN A 90 -14.96 18.75 -11.28
N MET A 91 -14.96 18.76 -9.94
CA MET A 91 -16.00 19.42 -9.14
C MET A 91 -15.96 20.93 -9.34
N VAL A 92 -14.77 21.54 -9.29
CA VAL A 92 -14.59 22.97 -9.57
C VAL A 92 -15.08 23.29 -10.98
N THR A 93 -14.66 22.53 -11.99
CA THR A 93 -15.06 22.76 -13.39
C THR A 93 -16.56 22.61 -13.60
N ALA A 94 -17.19 21.61 -12.97
CA ALA A 94 -18.63 21.43 -13.01
C ALA A 94 -19.39 22.62 -12.40
N ASP A 95 -18.90 23.15 -11.27
CA ASP A 95 -19.49 24.32 -10.62
C ASP A 95 -19.45 25.55 -11.54
N TRP A 96 -18.28 25.84 -12.12
CA TRP A 96 -18.11 26.91 -13.12
C TRP A 96 -19.05 26.74 -14.32
N SER A 97 -19.16 25.53 -14.87
CA SER A 97 -20.04 25.27 -16.01
C SER A 97 -21.51 25.55 -15.69
N SER A 98 -21.94 25.24 -14.46
CA SER A 98 -23.31 25.46 -14.00
C SER A 98 -23.58 26.94 -13.68
N ALA A 99 -22.58 27.65 -13.16
CA ALA A 99 -22.66 29.08 -12.86
C ALA A 99 -22.62 29.95 -14.12
N LEU A 100 -21.88 29.53 -15.15
CA LEU A 100 -21.74 30.26 -16.41
C LEU A 100 -22.88 30.00 -17.40
N ASN A 101 -23.64 28.91 -17.25
CA ASN A 101 -24.72 28.53 -18.17
C ASN A 101 -26.03 28.13 -17.46
N PRO A 102 -26.60 29.00 -16.60
CA PRO A 102 -27.77 28.66 -15.78
C PRO A 102 -29.03 28.34 -16.61
N ASN A 103 -29.14 28.91 -17.82
CA ASN A 103 -30.34 28.79 -18.66
C ASN A 103 -30.49 27.43 -19.38
N GLN A 104 -29.48 26.55 -19.36
CA GLN A 104 -29.60 25.22 -20.00
C GLN A 104 -30.47 24.24 -19.19
N ARG A 105 -30.69 24.47 -17.89
CA ARG A 105 -31.54 23.62 -17.05
C ARG A 105 -33.03 23.77 -17.37
N ASP A 106 -33.48 24.96 -17.74
CA ASP A 106 -34.91 25.26 -17.95
C ASP A 106 -35.45 24.81 -19.31
N VAL A 107 -34.58 24.67 -20.32
CA VAL A 107 -35.01 24.26 -21.68
C VAL A 107 -35.40 22.77 -21.75
N ALA A 108 -34.89 21.94 -20.83
CA ALA A 108 -35.20 20.51 -20.78
C ALA A 108 -36.49 20.18 -19.99
N ALA A 109 -37.00 21.11 -19.18
CA ALA A 109 -38.22 20.93 -18.37
C ALA A 109 -39.50 21.45 -19.06
N GLY A 110 -39.37 22.00 -20.28
CA GLY A 110 -40.46 22.56 -21.07
C GLY A 110 -40.81 21.72 -22.29
N ARG A 111 -41.23 20.46 -22.10
CA ARG A 111 -42.07 19.69 -23.05
C ARG A 111 -42.96 18.72 -22.29
#